data_AF-A0A2S8X485-F1
#
_entry.id   AF-A0A2S8X485-F1
#
_cell.length_a   1.000
_cell.length_b   1.000
_cell.length_c   1.000
_cell.angle_alpha   90.00
_cell.angle_beta   90.00
_cell.angle_gamma   90.00
#
_symmetry.space_group_name_H-M   'P 1'
#
loop_
_entity.id
_entity.type
_entity.pdbx_description
1 polymer ?
#
loop_
_entity_poly.entity_id
_entity_poly.type
_entity_poly.pdbx_seq_one_letter_code
_entity_poly.pdbx_strand_id
1 'polypeptide(L)'
;MKKPIYKKWWFWLIVVIVVGGIFGNQNGETDETNAPVTATVIKEETEIKATVENKSTDSETDSQIITADNAYTWLKESGLISSEAKDVTDKFEGSEGLVKALRTDEADIMEFEKDENAAKYHNPNLNSYAVKNIYILIKKGQDNAENFVKILESGKTLTVETLYASDEQKKVAELIESDADFLPTVEAYFALQKDQKSSTWDTFMVNKFVTWSGTIADSEIIGDSLVVYGGENYTAEDWSTISTEKKDMMPYTFIVELKDNTMKDGLKKGDKVKLKASLDSRGDKEMQLNWKLYEGEVVE
;
A
#
# COMPACT_ATOMS: atom_id res chain seq x y z
N MET A 1 -45.27 21.82 13.23
CA MET A 1 -44.13 22.54 13.83
C MET A 1 -42.84 21.89 13.34
N LYS A 2 -41.98 22.64 12.64
CA LYS A 2 -40.66 22.15 12.17
C LYS A 2 -39.69 22.21 13.35
N LYS A 3 -39.05 21.09 13.69
CA LYS A 3 -37.91 21.06 14.64
C LYS A 3 -36.64 21.51 13.91
N PRO A 4 -35.73 22.27 14.56
CA PRO A 4 -34.50 22.69 13.94
C PRO A 4 -33.53 21.50 13.88
N ILE A 5 -32.99 21.24 12.68
CA ILE A 5 -31.91 20.27 12.46
C ILE A 5 -30.67 20.88 13.09
N TYR A 6 -30.39 20.48 14.34
CA TYR A 6 -29.11 20.78 14.96
C TYR A 6 -28.01 20.09 14.14
N LYS A 7 -27.07 20.94 13.75
CA LYS A 7 -26.06 20.77 12.72
C LYS A 7 -25.22 19.50 12.90
N LYS A 8 -24.89 18.91 11.75
CA LYS A 8 -23.96 17.79 11.49
C LYS A 8 -22.54 18.08 12.02
N TRP A 9 -22.38 18.09 13.34
CA TRP A 9 -21.10 18.42 13.98
C TRP A 9 -20.07 17.29 13.82
N TRP A 10 -20.52 16.04 13.87
CA TRP A 10 -19.65 14.86 13.69
C TRP A 10 -19.03 14.73 12.29
N PHE A 11 -19.67 15.27 11.24
CA PHE A 11 -19.14 15.27 9.87
C PHE A 11 -17.86 16.12 9.73
N TRP A 12 -17.78 17.23 10.47
CA TRP A 12 -16.58 18.08 10.47
C TRP A 12 -15.41 17.42 11.20
N LEU A 13 -15.66 16.54 12.17
CA LEU A 13 -14.59 15.86 12.91
C LEU A 13 -13.79 14.90 12.00
N ILE A 14 -14.46 14.18 11.10
CA ILE A 14 -13.80 13.26 10.16
C ILE A 14 -12.97 14.03 9.13
N VAL A 15 -13.52 15.11 8.56
CA VAL A 15 -12.79 15.97 7.62
C VAL A 15 -11.56 16.61 8.28
N VAL A 16 -11.68 17.08 9.53
CA VAL A 16 -10.55 17.67 10.27
C VAL A 16 -9.47 16.64 10.60
N ILE A 17 -9.82 15.39 10.91
CA ILE A 17 -8.81 14.33 11.16
C ILE A 17 -8.08 13.96 9.86
N VAL A 18 -8.79 13.92 8.73
CA VAL A 18 -8.19 13.61 7.41
C VAL A 18 -7.33 14.77 6.89
N VAL A 19 -7.75 16.03 7.08
CA VAL A 19 -6.98 17.20 6.62
C VAL A 19 -5.85 17.57 7.60
N GLY A 20 -6.07 17.43 8.91
CA GLY A 20 -5.08 17.74 9.95
C GLY A 20 -3.92 16.74 10.03
N GLY A 21 -4.10 15.52 9.54
CA GLY A 21 -3.03 14.53 9.43
C GLY A 21 -2.04 14.78 8.28
N ILE A 22 -2.39 15.66 7.33
CA ILE A 22 -1.60 15.90 6.11
C ILE A 22 -0.84 17.25 6.16
N PHE A 23 -1.30 18.21 6.98
CA PHE A 23 -0.66 19.52 7.12
C PHE A 23 -0.11 19.75 8.53
N GLY A 24 0.94 19.01 8.86
CA GLY A 24 1.83 19.31 9.97
C GLY A 24 3.21 19.69 9.43
N ASN A 25 3.44 21.00 9.30
CA ASN A 25 4.74 21.67 9.20
C ASN A 25 5.28 22.00 7.79
N GLN A 26 5.02 23.23 7.33
CA GLN A 26 6.06 24.09 6.75
C GLN A 26 5.60 25.55 6.66
N ASN A 27 6.26 26.40 7.47
CA ASN A 27 6.27 27.86 7.35
C ASN A 27 7.32 28.26 6.31
N GLY A 28 6.98 29.21 5.42
CA GLY A 28 7.93 29.90 4.55
C GLY A 28 7.23 30.76 3.49
N GLU A 29 7.33 32.07 3.66
CA GLU A 29 6.65 33.18 2.96
C GLU A 29 7.02 33.43 1.47
N THR A 30 6.05 34.07 0.77
CA THR A 30 6.15 35.09 -0.32
C THR A 30 6.80 34.70 -1.67
N ASP A 31 6.35 35.13 -2.85
CA ASP A 31 5.54 36.30 -3.24
C ASP A 31 4.90 36.14 -4.65
N GLU A 32 4.00 37.07 -4.93
CA GLU A 32 3.08 37.23 -6.07
C GLU A 32 3.67 37.25 -7.51
N THR A 33 2.87 36.91 -8.53
CA THR A 33 2.41 37.89 -9.55
C THR A 33 1.37 37.34 -10.55
N ASN A 34 0.43 38.23 -10.90
CA ASN A 34 -0.74 38.05 -11.75
C ASN A 34 -0.45 38.04 -13.26
N ALA A 35 -1.23 37.29 -14.05
CA ALA A 35 -2.20 37.82 -15.05
C ALA A 35 -2.71 36.72 -16.03
N PRO A 36 -3.94 36.87 -16.59
CA PRO A 36 -4.72 35.78 -17.17
C PRO A 36 -4.74 35.76 -18.70
N VAL A 37 -5.04 34.62 -19.33
CA VAL A 37 -5.50 34.58 -20.73
C VAL A 37 -6.69 33.63 -20.90
N THR A 38 -7.72 34.21 -21.50
CA THR A 38 -9.06 33.72 -21.81
C THR A 38 -9.10 32.64 -22.90
N ALA A 39 -10.14 31.83 -22.81
CA ALA A 39 -10.56 30.74 -23.69
C ALA A 39 -10.53 31.02 -25.21
N THR A 40 -10.30 29.96 -25.99
CA THR A 40 -10.78 29.87 -27.38
C THR A 40 -11.27 28.45 -27.67
N VAL A 41 -12.57 28.36 -27.97
CA VAL A 41 -13.28 27.19 -28.49
C VAL A 41 -13.06 27.15 -30.00
N ILE A 42 -12.67 25.99 -30.55
CA ILE A 42 -12.92 25.65 -31.97
C ILE A 42 -13.46 24.23 -32.03
N LYS A 43 -14.71 24.14 -32.50
CA LYS A 43 -15.34 22.94 -33.05
C LYS A 43 -14.84 22.75 -34.48
N GLU A 44 -14.51 21.53 -34.87
CA GLU A 44 -14.80 21.06 -36.23
C GLU A 44 -15.12 19.55 -36.19
N GLU A 45 -16.20 19.23 -36.88
CA GLU A 45 -16.87 17.94 -36.99
C GLU A 45 -16.59 17.41 -38.41
N THR A 46 -16.21 16.15 -38.57
CA THR A 46 -16.48 15.45 -39.84
C THR A 46 -16.75 13.96 -39.60
N GLU A 47 -17.92 13.60 -40.10
CA GLU A 47 -18.67 12.35 -40.13
C GLU A 47 -18.01 11.27 -40.99
N ILE A 48 -18.02 10.00 -40.54
CA ILE A 48 -18.20 8.84 -41.44
C ILE A 48 -19.19 7.87 -40.82
N LYS A 49 -20.35 7.76 -41.47
CA LYS A 49 -21.37 6.72 -41.31
C LYS A 49 -20.88 5.37 -41.85
N ALA A 50 -21.18 4.29 -41.12
CA ALA A 50 -21.56 3.01 -41.71
C ALA A 50 -22.61 2.34 -40.81
N THR A 51 -23.85 2.35 -41.29
CA THR A 51 -25.01 1.65 -40.73
C THR A 51 -25.23 0.36 -41.51
N VAL A 52 -25.39 -0.79 -40.84
CA VAL A 52 -26.39 -1.80 -41.22
C VAL A 52 -26.97 -2.44 -39.95
N GLU A 53 -28.29 -2.32 -39.86
CA GLU A 53 -29.27 -2.87 -38.92
C GLU A 53 -29.08 -4.36 -38.55
N ASN A 54 -29.12 -4.70 -37.27
CA ASN A 54 -30.30 -4.94 -36.41
C ASN A 54 -30.81 -6.38 -36.49
N LYS A 55 -30.57 -7.13 -35.40
CA LYS A 55 -31.46 -8.19 -34.96
C LYS A 55 -31.61 -8.09 -33.46
N SER A 56 -32.62 -7.32 -33.07
CA SER A 56 -33.18 -7.20 -31.74
C SER A 56 -33.30 -8.57 -31.08
N THR A 57 -32.73 -8.72 -29.88
CA THR A 57 -33.26 -9.62 -28.86
C THR A 57 -33.04 -8.95 -27.51
N ASP A 58 -34.17 -8.64 -26.88
CA ASP A 58 -34.44 -8.15 -25.52
C ASP A 58 -33.36 -7.43 -24.71
N SER A 59 -33.66 -6.16 -24.44
CA SER A 59 -33.24 -5.46 -23.24
C SER A 59 -34.00 -6.03 -22.03
N GLU A 60 -33.39 -6.94 -21.29
CA GLU A 60 -33.66 -7.07 -19.86
C GLU A 60 -32.59 -6.27 -19.12
N THR A 61 -32.91 -5.02 -18.78
CA THR A 61 -32.16 -4.29 -17.76
C THR A 61 -32.54 -4.90 -16.42
N ASP A 62 -31.90 -6.01 -16.06
CA ASP A 62 -32.00 -6.59 -14.73
C ASP A 62 -31.36 -5.61 -13.74
N SER A 63 -32.22 -4.82 -13.09
CA SER A 63 -31.91 -3.96 -11.96
C SER A 63 -31.59 -4.83 -10.74
N GLN A 64 -30.52 -5.63 -10.82
CA GLN A 64 -30.02 -6.33 -9.65
C GLN A 64 -29.44 -5.30 -8.68
N ILE A 65 -30.20 -5.06 -7.61
CA ILE A 65 -29.75 -4.40 -6.39
C ILE A 65 -28.70 -5.32 -5.75
N ILE A 66 -27.53 -4.76 -5.45
CA ILE A 66 -26.41 -5.49 -4.85
C ILE A 66 -26.55 -5.39 -3.33
N THR A 67 -26.41 -6.49 -2.60
CA THR A 67 -26.35 -6.47 -1.14
C THR A 67 -24.91 -6.33 -0.64
N ALA A 68 -24.71 -5.76 0.54
CA ALA A 68 -23.38 -5.66 1.16
C ALA A 68 -22.75 -7.06 1.37
N ASP A 69 -23.56 -8.06 1.71
CA ASP A 69 -23.09 -9.44 1.90
C ASP A 69 -22.58 -10.06 0.60
N ASN A 70 -23.31 -9.90 -0.51
CA ASN A 70 -22.86 -10.43 -1.81
C ASN A 70 -21.63 -9.66 -2.32
N ALA A 71 -21.61 -8.34 -2.19
CA ALA A 71 -20.45 -7.51 -2.52
C ALA A 71 -19.21 -7.97 -1.73
N TYR A 72 -19.35 -8.21 -0.42
CA TYR A 72 -18.29 -8.78 0.40
C TYR A 72 -17.83 -10.15 -0.10
N THR A 73 -18.76 -11.07 -0.37
CA THR A 73 -18.44 -12.41 -0.88
C THR A 73 -17.66 -12.34 -2.19
N TRP A 74 -18.10 -11.55 -3.18
CA TRP A 74 -17.40 -11.43 -4.46
C TRP A 74 -15.99 -10.87 -4.30
N LEU A 75 -15.83 -9.81 -3.52
CA LEU A 75 -14.53 -9.19 -3.27
C LEU A 75 -13.58 -10.14 -2.52
N LYS A 76 -14.10 -10.93 -1.58
CA LYS A 76 -13.34 -11.92 -0.82
C LYS A 76 -12.90 -13.09 -1.69
N GLU A 77 -13.82 -13.70 -2.42
CA GLU A 77 -13.51 -14.81 -3.33
C GLU A 77 -12.62 -14.40 -4.51
N SER A 78 -12.67 -13.12 -4.89
CA SER A 78 -11.76 -12.51 -5.86
C SER A 78 -10.39 -12.12 -5.29
N GLY A 79 -10.13 -12.38 -3.99
CA GLY A 79 -8.84 -12.15 -3.35
C GLY A 79 -8.53 -10.68 -2.99
N LEU A 80 -9.49 -9.76 -3.16
CA LEU A 80 -9.30 -8.34 -2.80
C LEU A 80 -9.54 -8.06 -1.32
N ILE A 81 -10.23 -8.95 -0.62
CA ILE A 81 -10.47 -8.89 0.82
C ILE A 81 -10.11 -10.23 1.42
N SER A 82 -9.27 -10.22 2.46
CA SER A 82 -8.86 -11.43 3.17
C SER A 82 -9.51 -11.54 4.56
N SER A 83 -9.76 -10.42 5.20
CA SER A 83 -10.27 -10.40 6.58
C SER A 83 -11.77 -10.69 6.69
N GLU A 84 -12.20 -11.15 7.86
CA GLU A 84 -13.60 -11.38 8.17
C GLU A 84 -14.35 -10.05 8.33
N ALA A 85 -15.55 -9.95 7.74
CA ALA A 85 -16.38 -8.77 7.87
C ALA A 85 -17.01 -8.69 9.26
N LYS A 86 -17.07 -7.46 9.80
CA LYS A 86 -17.86 -7.10 10.98
C LYS A 86 -19.02 -6.22 10.54
N ASP A 87 -20.22 -6.55 11.00
CA ASP A 87 -21.38 -5.65 10.87
C ASP A 87 -21.13 -4.42 11.75
N VAL A 88 -21.17 -3.26 11.13
CA VAL A 88 -20.96 -1.95 11.76
C VAL A 88 -22.08 -0.98 11.41
N THR A 89 -23.24 -1.48 10.99
CA THR A 89 -24.40 -0.68 10.57
C THR A 89 -24.78 0.37 11.62
N ASP A 90 -24.78 -0.02 12.90
CA ASP A 90 -25.09 0.86 14.04
C ASP A 90 -24.17 2.11 14.11
N LYS A 91 -22.93 2.01 13.60
CA LYS A 91 -21.97 3.14 13.59
C LYS A 91 -22.32 4.21 12.57
N PHE A 92 -23.19 3.90 11.63
CA PHE A 92 -23.60 4.77 10.52
C PHE A 92 -25.10 5.10 10.57
N GLU A 93 -25.76 4.85 11.70
CA GLU A 93 -27.15 5.24 11.94
C GLU A 93 -27.38 6.72 11.62
N GLY A 94 -28.49 7.00 10.92
CA GLY A 94 -28.83 8.34 10.45
C GLY A 94 -28.31 8.70 9.06
N SER A 95 -27.53 7.82 8.43
CA SER A 95 -27.23 7.90 7.00
C SER A 95 -28.49 7.61 6.18
N GLU A 96 -28.94 8.58 5.39
CA GLU A 96 -30.18 8.48 4.62
C GLU A 96 -30.12 7.30 3.63
N GLY A 97 -31.06 6.35 3.80
CA GLY A 97 -31.20 5.17 2.95
C GLY A 97 -30.14 4.10 3.16
N LEU A 98 -29.38 4.12 4.26
CA LEU A 98 -28.44 3.03 4.59
C LEU A 98 -29.22 1.77 4.98
N VAL A 99 -28.84 0.64 4.39
CA VAL A 99 -29.41 -0.68 4.69
C VAL A 99 -28.45 -1.48 5.57
N LYS A 100 -27.17 -1.58 5.19
CA LYS A 100 -26.16 -2.36 5.90
C LYS A 100 -24.77 -1.77 5.70
N ALA A 101 -23.93 -1.84 6.72
CA ALA A 101 -22.51 -1.52 6.60
C ALA A 101 -21.64 -2.65 7.15
N LEU A 102 -20.74 -3.16 6.31
CA LEU A 102 -19.74 -4.15 6.66
C LEU A 102 -18.36 -3.50 6.67
N ARG A 103 -17.53 -3.89 7.65
CA ARG A 103 -16.14 -3.44 7.77
C ARG A 103 -15.19 -4.62 7.80
N THR A 104 -14.17 -4.56 6.96
CA THR A 104 -13.01 -5.44 6.94
C THR A 104 -11.75 -4.63 7.27
N ASP A 105 -10.56 -5.21 7.26
CA ASP A 105 -9.32 -4.43 7.38
C ASP A 105 -9.03 -3.64 6.09
N GLU A 106 -9.46 -4.16 4.94
CA GLU A 106 -9.19 -3.62 3.60
C GLU A 106 -10.22 -2.59 3.15
N ALA A 107 -11.49 -2.73 3.52
CA ALA A 107 -12.56 -1.88 3.03
C ALA A 107 -13.71 -1.67 4.04
N ASP A 108 -14.46 -0.59 3.84
CA ASP A 108 -15.83 -0.46 4.35
C ASP A 108 -16.80 -0.58 3.16
N ILE A 109 -17.78 -1.48 3.25
CA ILE A 109 -18.78 -1.76 2.22
C ILE A 109 -20.14 -1.35 2.78
N MET A 110 -20.80 -0.39 2.15
CA MET A 110 -22.10 0.12 2.60
C MET A 110 -23.14 -0.08 1.50
N GLU A 111 -24.20 -0.80 1.86
CA GLU A 111 -25.39 -0.97 1.06
C GLU A 111 -26.39 0.13 1.37
N PHE A 112 -26.89 0.77 0.32
CA PHE A 112 -27.98 1.71 0.39
C PHE A 112 -29.22 1.17 -0.31
N GLU A 113 -30.38 1.74 -0.01
CA GLU A 113 -31.67 1.42 -0.64
C GLU A 113 -31.69 1.76 -2.13
N LYS A 114 -30.90 2.77 -2.55
CA LYS A 114 -30.87 3.28 -3.92
C LYS A 114 -29.48 3.75 -4.33
N ASP A 115 -29.23 3.72 -5.63
CA ASP A 115 -27.99 4.17 -6.27
C ASP A 115 -27.67 5.63 -5.94
N GLU A 116 -28.68 6.51 -5.92
CA GLU A 116 -28.46 7.93 -5.64
C GLU A 116 -28.00 8.19 -4.20
N ASN A 117 -28.27 7.28 -3.27
CA ASN A 117 -27.77 7.38 -1.90
C ASN A 117 -26.27 7.06 -1.85
N ALA A 118 -25.81 6.00 -2.52
CA ALA A 118 -24.40 5.64 -2.59
C ALA A 118 -23.59 6.69 -3.38
N ALA A 119 -24.13 7.17 -4.50
CA ALA A 119 -23.47 8.14 -5.38
C ALA A 119 -23.07 9.45 -4.67
N LYS A 120 -23.79 9.86 -3.62
CA LYS A 120 -23.46 11.04 -2.78
C LYS A 120 -22.06 10.98 -2.16
N TYR A 121 -21.53 9.77 -1.99
CA TYR A 121 -20.26 9.52 -1.32
C TYR A 121 -19.13 9.15 -2.29
N HIS A 122 -19.39 9.09 -3.60
CA HIS A 122 -18.37 8.81 -4.60
C HIS A 122 -17.31 9.92 -4.64
N ASN A 123 -16.07 9.58 -4.31
CA ASN A 123 -14.93 10.48 -4.39
C ASN A 123 -13.63 9.66 -4.58
N PRO A 124 -13.18 9.45 -5.83
CA PRO A 124 -11.98 8.67 -6.12
C PRO A 124 -10.70 9.22 -5.48
N ASN A 125 -10.60 10.55 -5.26
CA ASN A 125 -9.45 11.16 -4.59
C ASN A 125 -9.33 10.72 -3.11
N LEU A 126 -10.39 10.15 -2.54
CA LEU A 126 -10.42 9.58 -1.19
C LEU A 126 -10.53 8.05 -1.20
N ASN A 127 -10.22 7.39 -2.32
CA ASN A 127 -10.35 5.94 -2.52
C ASN A 127 -11.75 5.41 -2.23
N SER A 128 -12.76 6.21 -2.60
CA SER A 128 -14.15 5.90 -2.32
C SER A 128 -14.98 5.91 -3.60
N TYR A 129 -15.71 4.83 -3.81
CA TYR A 129 -16.39 4.54 -5.07
C TYR A 129 -17.85 4.18 -4.79
N ALA A 130 -18.68 4.39 -5.80
CA ALA A 130 -20.09 4.02 -5.76
C ALA A 130 -20.36 3.18 -7.00
N VAL A 131 -20.93 2.00 -6.79
CA VAL A 131 -21.31 1.07 -7.85
C VAL A 131 -22.74 0.64 -7.56
N LYS A 132 -23.68 1.13 -8.37
CA LYS A 132 -25.11 1.06 -8.07
C LYS A 132 -25.39 1.55 -6.65
N ASN A 133 -26.09 0.75 -5.84
CA ASN A 133 -26.47 1.04 -4.46
C ASN A 133 -25.37 0.72 -3.43
N ILE A 134 -24.18 0.29 -3.86
CA ILE A 134 -23.03 0.05 -2.99
C ILE A 134 -22.10 1.25 -3.00
N TYR A 135 -21.76 1.73 -1.81
CA TYR A 135 -20.59 2.55 -1.56
C TYR A 135 -19.47 1.68 -1.00
N ILE A 136 -18.24 1.91 -1.47
CA ILE A 136 -17.05 1.27 -0.92
C ILE A 136 -15.96 2.30 -0.63
N LEU A 137 -15.38 2.22 0.56
CA LEU A 137 -14.17 2.94 0.95
C LEU A 137 -13.02 1.94 1.05
N ILE A 138 -12.01 2.09 0.21
CA ILE A 138 -10.82 1.21 0.20
C ILE A 138 -9.77 1.81 1.14
N LYS A 139 -9.42 1.08 2.20
CA LYS A 139 -8.45 1.48 3.22
C LYS A 139 -7.05 0.90 2.95
N LYS A 140 -6.99 -0.28 2.34
CA LYS A 140 -5.76 -0.96 1.91
C LYS A 140 -5.93 -1.52 0.50
N GLY A 141 -4.85 -1.56 -0.28
CA GLY A 141 -4.87 -2.07 -1.65
C GLY A 141 -5.47 -1.09 -2.66
N GLN A 142 -5.26 0.21 -2.46
CA GLN A 142 -5.79 1.30 -3.30
C GLN A 142 -5.39 1.15 -4.78
N ASP A 143 -4.23 0.57 -5.08
CA ASP A 143 -3.82 0.36 -6.47
C ASP A 143 -4.69 -0.70 -7.20
N ASN A 144 -5.50 -1.48 -6.46
CA ASN A 144 -6.52 -2.36 -7.03
C ASN A 144 -7.90 -1.70 -7.14
N ALA A 145 -8.04 -0.39 -6.94
CA ALA A 145 -9.37 0.25 -6.90
C ALA A 145 -10.23 -0.06 -8.14
N GLU A 146 -9.61 -0.14 -9.31
CA GLU A 146 -10.29 -0.56 -10.55
C GLU A 146 -10.82 -1.99 -10.47
N ASN A 147 -10.09 -2.92 -9.86
CA ASN A 147 -10.54 -4.30 -9.67
C ASN A 147 -11.72 -4.39 -8.69
N PHE A 148 -11.69 -3.61 -7.58
CA PHE A 148 -12.84 -3.51 -6.67
C PHE A 148 -14.09 -3.06 -7.41
N VAL A 149 -14.00 -1.96 -8.17
CA VAL A 149 -15.12 -1.42 -8.95
C VAL A 149 -15.60 -2.43 -10.00
N LYS A 150 -14.69 -3.02 -10.78
CA LYS A 150 -14.99 -3.99 -11.83
C LYS A 150 -15.74 -5.23 -11.30
N ILE A 151 -15.35 -5.74 -10.13
CA ILE A 151 -16.04 -6.87 -9.50
C ILE A 151 -17.46 -6.48 -9.11
N LEU A 152 -17.63 -5.34 -8.44
CA LEU A 152 -18.95 -4.84 -8.05
C LEU A 152 -19.84 -4.57 -9.27
N GLU A 153 -19.30 -4.00 -10.35
CA GLU A 153 -20.03 -3.75 -11.60
C GLU A 153 -20.47 -5.07 -12.26
N SER A 154 -19.64 -6.11 -12.17
CA SER A 154 -19.93 -7.41 -12.75
C SER A 154 -21.00 -8.20 -11.99
N GLY A 155 -21.25 -7.85 -10.72
CA GLY A 155 -22.21 -8.55 -9.86
C GLY A 155 -21.85 -10.01 -9.56
N LYS A 156 -20.57 -10.38 -9.67
CA LYS A 156 -20.09 -11.75 -9.44
C LYS A 156 -18.61 -11.78 -9.09
N THR A 157 -18.17 -12.91 -8.55
CA THR A 157 -16.74 -13.21 -8.36
C THR A 157 -16.02 -13.24 -9.72
N LEU A 158 -14.93 -12.50 -9.83
CA LEU A 158 -14.01 -12.52 -10.97
C LEU A 158 -12.63 -12.96 -10.53
N THR A 159 -11.92 -13.71 -11.37
CA THR A 159 -10.46 -13.82 -11.23
C THR A 159 -9.86 -12.50 -11.69
N VAL A 160 -9.33 -11.74 -10.74
CA VAL A 160 -8.61 -10.49 -11.00
C VAL A 160 -7.17 -10.67 -10.59
N GLU A 161 -6.27 -10.00 -11.29
CA GLU A 161 -4.88 -9.88 -10.87
C GLU A 161 -4.86 -8.94 -9.65
N THR A 162 -4.71 -9.51 -8.46
CA THR A 162 -4.63 -8.78 -7.18
C THR A 162 -3.23 -8.18 -7.01
N LEU A 163 -3.10 -6.98 -6.39
CA LEU A 163 -1.82 -6.32 -6.07
C LEU A 163 -0.72 -7.26 -5.55
N TYR A 164 -1.09 -8.25 -4.73
CA TYR A 164 -0.20 -9.30 -4.29
C TYR A 164 -0.42 -10.57 -5.11
N ALA A 165 0.65 -11.15 -5.62
CA ALA A 165 0.67 -12.38 -6.39
C ALA A 165 0.47 -13.64 -5.52
N SER A 166 0.59 -13.52 -4.19
CA SER A 166 0.47 -14.61 -3.21
C SER A 166 0.35 -14.09 -1.77
N ASP A 167 -0.04 -14.98 -0.85
CA ASP A 167 -0.01 -14.71 0.60
C ASP A 167 1.43 -14.45 1.10
N GLU A 168 2.43 -15.12 0.51
CA GLU A 168 3.84 -14.91 0.84
C GLU A 168 4.31 -13.51 0.41
N GLN A 169 3.92 -13.05 -0.79
CA GLN A 169 4.23 -11.68 -1.23
C GLN A 169 3.54 -10.64 -0.33
N LYS A 170 2.27 -10.87 0.01
CA LYS A 170 1.55 -10.04 0.97
C LYS A 170 2.27 -9.99 2.31
N LYS A 171 2.78 -11.12 2.81
CA LYS A 171 3.52 -11.17 4.07
C LYS A 171 4.78 -10.31 4.06
N VAL A 172 5.52 -10.29 2.96
CA VAL A 172 6.70 -9.43 2.80
C VAL A 172 6.30 -7.96 2.83
N ALA A 173 5.26 -7.58 2.10
CA ALA A 173 4.76 -6.20 2.09
C ALA A 173 4.34 -5.74 3.50
N GLU A 174 3.61 -6.56 4.25
CA GLU A 174 3.20 -6.27 5.63
C GLU A 174 4.40 -6.12 6.58
N LEU A 175 5.46 -6.91 6.41
CA LEU A 175 6.68 -6.80 7.22
C LEU A 175 7.43 -5.49 6.95
N ILE A 176 7.51 -5.06 5.70
CA ILE A 176 8.10 -3.76 5.35
C ILE A 176 7.24 -2.61 5.89
N GLU A 177 5.92 -2.67 5.72
CA GLU A 177 5.01 -1.62 6.19
C GLU A 177 5.01 -1.46 7.71
N SER A 178 5.22 -2.56 8.45
CA SER A 178 5.29 -2.58 9.91
C SER A 178 6.69 -2.31 10.48
N ASP A 179 7.67 -2.00 9.62
CA ASP A 179 9.07 -1.78 9.97
C ASP A 179 9.66 -2.95 10.80
N ALA A 180 9.40 -4.18 10.34
CA ALA A 180 9.92 -5.37 10.96
C ALA A 180 11.45 -5.48 10.80
N ASP A 181 12.10 -6.10 11.79
CA ASP A 181 13.55 -6.27 11.82
C ASP A 181 14.06 -7.14 10.65
N PHE A 182 15.37 -7.13 10.43
CA PHE A 182 16.05 -7.73 9.27
C PHE A 182 15.66 -9.19 9.04
N LEU A 183 15.89 -10.04 10.03
CA LEU A 183 15.77 -11.49 9.88
C LEU A 183 14.36 -11.96 9.46
N PRO A 184 13.25 -11.57 10.14
CA PRO A 184 11.91 -11.99 9.71
C PRO A 184 11.56 -11.47 8.31
N THR A 185 12.00 -10.26 7.95
CA THR A 185 11.76 -9.66 6.63
C THR A 185 12.49 -10.43 5.54
N VAL A 186 13.77 -10.72 5.74
CA VAL A 186 14.62 -11.42 4.77
C VAL A 186 14.22 -12.88 4.61
N GLU A 187 13.87 -13.58 5.69
CA GLU A 187 13.37 -14.96 5.61
C GLU A 187 12.04 -15.02 4.84
N ALA A 188 11.11 -14.10 5.09
CA ALA A 188 9.87 -14.02 4.33
C ALA A 188 10.14 -13.76 2.84
N TYR A 189 11.08 -12.87 2.52
CA TYR A 189 11.47 -12.59 1.14
C TYR A 189 12.14 -13.80 0.46
N PHE A 190 12.97 -14.55 1.18
CA PHE A 190 13.60 -15.76 0.65
C PHE A 190 12.63 -16.93 0.48
N ALA A 191 11.52 -16.96 1.22
CA ALA A 191 10.44 -17.94 1.06
C ALA A 191 9.59 -17.73 -0.20
N LEU A 192 9.69 -16.58 -0.86
CA LEU A 192 8.97 -16.30 -2.11
C LEU A 192 9.35 -17.25 -3.24
N GLN A 193 8.37 -17.56 -4.09
CA GLN A 193 8.62 -18.20 -5.37
C GLN A 193 9.55 -17.32 -6.24
N LYS A 194 10.41 -17.96 -7.02
CA LYS A 194 11.49 -17.29 -7.77
C LYS A 194 10.97 -16.20 -8.72
N ASP A 195 9.83 -16.43 -9.35
CA ASP A 195 9.14 -15.51 -10.25
C ASP A 195 8.47 -14.33 -9.53
N GLN A 196 8.19 -14.44 -8.23
CA GLN A 196 7.59 -13.38 -7.42
C GLN A 196 8.63 -12.43 -6.78
N LYS A 197 9.90 -12.84 -6.72
CA LYS A 197 10.95 -12.05 -6.05
C LYS A 197 11.13 -10.64 -6.65
N SER A 198 11.19 -10.54 -7.98
CA SER A 198 11.37 -9.24 -8.68
C SER A 198 10.20 -8.29 -8.46
N SER A 199 8.96 -8.74 -8.70
CA SER A 199 7.79 -7.90 -8.46
C SER A 199 7.63 -7.52 -6.99
N THR A 200 8.00 -8.41 -6.05
CA THR A 200 7.97 -8.06 -4.62
C THR A 200 8.96 -6.96 -4.28
N TRP A 201 10.19 -7.08 -4.81
CA TRP A 201 11.25 -6.11 -4.58
C TRP A 201 10.89 -4.73 -5.14
N ASP A 202 10.51 -4.69 -6.42
CA ASP A 202 10.26 -3.45 -7.16
C ASP A 202 9.06 -2.67 -6.60
N THR A 203 8.03 -3.38 -6.13
CA THR A 203 6.79 -2.75 -5.66
C THR A 203 6.83 -2.40 -4.17
N PHE A 204 7.38 -3.28 -3.32
CA PHE A 204 7.19 -3.17 -1.87
C PHE A 204 8.45 -2.85 -1.07
N MET A 205 9.65 -3.05 -1.63
CA MET A 205 10.89 -3.00 -0.83
C MET A 205 11.86 -1.90 -1.27
N VAL A 206 12.16 -1.80 -2.57
CA VAL A 206 13.19 -0.88 -3.05
C VAL A 206 12.84 0.58 -2.71
N ASN A 207 13.84 1.35 -2.31
CA ASN A 207 13.75 2.74 -1.84
C ASN A 207 12.92 2.95 -0.56
N LYS A 208 12.48 1.89 0.12
CA LYS A 208 11.84 2.02 1.44
C LYS A 208 12.91 2.15 2.51
N PHE A 209 12.65 3.01 3.49
CA PHE A 209 13.41 3.02 4.72
C PHE A 209 12.99 1.86 5.62
N VAL A 210 13.98 1.17 6.16
CA VAL A 210 13.82 0.09 7.14
C VAL A 210 14.69 0.36 8.36
N THR A 211 14.28 -0.14 9.52
CA THR A 211 15.05 -0.09 10.76
C THR A 211 15.50 -1.50 11.15
N TRP A 212 16.74 -1.83 10.81
CA TRP A 212 17.30 -3.18 10.93
C TRP A 212 18.41 -3.27 11.97
N SER A 213 18.38 -4.34 12.75
CA SER A 213 19.35 -4.65 13.79
C SER A 213 20.32 -5.73 13.33
N GLY A 214 21.53 -5.71 13.89
CA GLY A 214 22.50 -6.78 13.65
C GLY A 214 23.77 -6.63 14.48
N THR A 215 24.80 -7.37 14.08
CA THR A 215 26.13 -7.32 14.68
C THR A 215 27.13 -6.83 13.66
N ILE A 216 27.96 -5.86 14.02
CA ILE A 216 28.97 -5.31 13.11
C ILE A 216 30.00 -6.40 12.80
N ALA A 217 30.11 -6.74 11.52
CA ALA A 217 31.14 -7.61 10.98
C ALA A 217 32.39 -6.82 10.60
N ASP A 218 32.21 -5.61 10.06
CA ASP A 218 33.31 -4.72 9.72
C ASP A 218 32.83 -3.27 9.67
N SER A 219 33.68 -2.33 10.06
CA SER A 219 33.41 -0.88 10.05
C SER A 219 34.46 -0.07 9.28
N GLU A 220 35.55 -0.71 8.84
CA GLU A 220 36.72 -0.03 8.27
C GLU A 220 37.02 -0.45 6.84
N ILE A 221 36.62 -1.65 6.43
CA ILE A 221 37.01 -2.21 5.14
C ILE A 221 36.31 -1.55 3.94
N ILE A 222 35.13 -0.95 4.14
CA ILE A 222 34.34 -0.30 3.10
C ILE A 222 34.06 1.15 3.48
N GLY A 223 35.01 2.06 3.23
CA GLY A 223 34.79 3.50 3.24
C GLY A 223 33.89 4.04 4.37
N ASP A 224 32.76 4.62 3.98
CA ASP A 224 31.70 5.20 4.81
C ASP A 224 30.58 4.20 5.18
N SER A 225 30.81 2.91 4.95
CA SER A 225 29.82 1.87 5.15
C SER A 225 30.11 1.00 6.38
N LEU A 226 29.05 0.52 7.02
CA LEU A 226 29.09 -0.57 7.99
C LEU A 226 28.69 -1.88 7.31
N VAL A 227 29.45 -2.95 7.58
CA VAL A 227 29.07 -4.32 7.23
C VAL A 227 28.43 -4.96 8.46
N VAL A 228 27.16 -5.33 8.36
CA VAL A 228 26.38 -5.83 9.50
C VAL A 228 25.81 -7.21 9.18
N TYR A 229 26.03 -8.15 10.08
CA TYR A 229 25.43 -9.47 10.02
C TYR A 229 24.15 -9.49 10.87
N GLY A 230 23.00 -9.70 10.22
CA GLY A 230 21.68 -9.77 10.85
C GLY A 230 21.15 -11.19 11.05
N GLY A 231 21.94 -12.21 10.73
CA GLY A 231 21.59 -13.61 10.96
C GLY A 231 21.85 -14.08 12.41
N GLU A 232 21.52 -15.33 12.67
CA GLU A 232 21.77 -15.98 13.97
C GLU A 232 23.20 -16.53 14.07
N ASN A 233 23.66 -16.81 15.30
CA ASN A 233 24.91 -17.54 15.57
C ASN A 233 26.20 -16.91 15.00
N TYR A 234 26.30 -15.59 14.98
CA TYR A 234 27.52 -14.87 14.60
C TYR A 234 28.73 -15.26 15.49
N THR A 235 29.88 -15.56 14.88
CA THR A 235 31.11 -15.99 15.58
C THR A 235 32.32 -15.10 15.35
N ALA A 236 32.08 -13.80 15.11
CA ALA A 236 33.09 -12.74 14.95
C ALA A 236 33.84 -12.71 13.59
N GLU A 237 33.22 -13.26 12.55
CA GLU A 237 33.68 -13.17 11.17
C GLU A 237 33.73 -11.72 10.67
N ASP A 238 34.83 -11.34 10.03
CA ASP A 238 34.89 -10.06 9.30
C ASP A 238 34.36 -10.19 7.86
N TRP A 239 34.32 -9.07 7.15
CA TRP A 239 33.84 -9.04 5.77
C TRP A 239 34.67 -9.92 4.84
N SER A 240 35.99 -10.02 5.06
CA SER A 240 36.85 -10.87 4.23
C SER A 240 36.44 -12.33 4.39
N THR A 241 36.26 -12.80 5.63
CA THR A 241 35.79 -14.16 5.91
C THR A 241 34.39 -14.41 5.33
N ILE A 242 33.43 -13.50 5.56
CA ILE A 242 32.04 -13.66 5.06
C ILE A 242 32.01 -13.73 3.52
N SER A 243 32.74 -12.84 2.85
CA SER A 243 32.69 -12.73 1.38
C SER A 243 33.50 -13.78 0.62
N THR A 244 34.45 -14.45 1.27
CA THR A 244 35.35 -15.41 0.61
C THR A 244 35.21 -16.85 1.10
N GLU A 245 35.09 -17.06 2.41
CA GLU A 245 35.12 -18.38 3.05
C GLU A 245 33.74 -18.86 3.50
N LYS A 246 32.94 -17.96 4.12
CA LYS A 246 31.61 -18.25 4.66
C LYS A 246 30.50 -17.58 3.87
N LYS A 247 30.46 -17.87 2.57
CA LYS A 247 29.53 -17.22 1.62
C LYS A 247 28.05 -17.51 1.91
N ASP A 248 27.74 -18.54 2.68
CA ASP A 248 26.40 -18.82 3.20
C ASP A 248 25.90 -17.74 4.18
N MET A 249 26.80 -16.93 4.76
CA MET A 249 26.46 -15.78 5.59
C MET A 249 26.11 -14.52 4.77
N MET A 250 26.52 -14.45 3.50
CA MET A 250 26.28 -13.28 2.63
C MET A 250 24.80 -12.87 2.54
N PRO A 251 23.83 -13.79 2.33
CA PRO A 251 22.41 -13.42 2.22
C PRO A 251 21.82 -12.80 3.48
N TYR A 252 22.49 -12.99 4.62
CA TYR A 252 22.10 -12.47 5.94
C TYR A 252 23.01 -11.32 6.40
N THR A 253 23.81 -10.79 5.47
CA THR A 253 24.65 -9.61 5.66
C THR A 253 24.05 -8.44 4.92
N PHE A 254 24.03 -7.27 5.54
CA PHE A 254 23.63 -6.02 4.91
C PHE A 254 24.71 -4.97 5.09
N ILE A 255 25.03 -4.26 4.01
CA ILE A 255 26.03 -3.19 3.98
C ILE A 255 25.27 -1.88 3.96
N VAL A 256 25.56 -1.00 4.91
CA VAL A 256 24.87 0.28 5.06
C VAL A 256 25.85 1.41 4.84
N GLU A 257 25.69 2.15 3.74
CA GLU A 257 26.39 3.41 3.51
C GLU A 257 25.80 4.48 4.42
N LEU A 258 26.62 5.05 5.30
CA LEU A 258 26.17 6.01 6.30
C LEU A 258 26.00 7.39 5.69
N LYS A 259 24.96 8.10 6.13
CA LYS A 259 24.72 9.49 5.73
C LYS A 259 25.81 10.45 6.23
N ASP A 260 26.39 10.13 7.38
CA ASP A 260 27.53 10.83 7.97
C ASP A 260 28.51 9.79 8.51
N ASN A 261 29.74 9.81 8.00
CA ASN A 261 30.77 8.86 8.39
C ASN A 261 31.16 8.97 9.88
N THR A 262 30.90 10.10 10.55
CA THR A 262 31.13 10.21 12.01
C THR A 262 30.18 9.33 12.83
N MET A 263 29.08 8.84 12.25
CA MET A 263 28.16 7.94 12.94
C MET A 263 28.77 6.58 13.28
N LYS A 264 29.91 6.21 12.67
CA LYS A 264 30.64 5.00 13.03
C LYS A 264 31.71 5.20 14.11
N ASP A 265 31.89 6.42 14.60
CA ASP A 265 32.92 6.73 15.59
C ASP A 265 32.69 5.91 16.88
N GLY A 266 33.67 5.09 17.23
CA GLY A 266 33.63 4.22 18.41
C GLY A 266 32.90 2.88 18.21
N LEU A 267 32.27 2.66 17.05
CA LEU A 267 31.75 1.36 16.66
C LEU A 267 32.90 0.44 16.22
N LYS A 268 32.82 -0.83 16.60
CA LYS A 268 33.82 -1.85 16.24
C LYS A 268 33.14 -3.18 15.95
N LYS A 269 33.89 -4.05 15.27
CA LYS A 269 33.49 -5.45 15.03
C LYS A 269 33.00 -6.11 16.33
N GLY A 270 31.85 -6.75 16.26
CA GLY A 270 31.19 -7.45 17.37
C GLY A 270 30.16 -6.60 18.12
N ASP A 271 30.14 -5.28 17.94
CA ASP A 271 29.10 -4.44 18.54
C ASP A 271 27.73 -4.76 17.93
N LYS A 272 26.70 -4.70 18.77
CA LYS A 272 25.30 -4.71 18.31
C LYS A 272 24.94 -3.31 17.86
N VAL A 273 24.17 -3.22 16.78
CA VAL A 273 23.75 -1.95 16.20
C VAL A 273 22.33 -2.08 15.66
N LYS A 274 21.60 -0.97 15.68
CA LYS A 274 20.34 -0.77 14.98
C LYS A 274 20.47 0.43 14.05
N LEU A 275 20.12 0.22 12.78
CA LEU A 275 20.33 1.18 11.70
C LEU A 275 19.02 1.45 10.99
N LYS A 276 18.71 2.72 10.78
CA LYS A 276 17.65 3.14 9.86
C LYS A 276 18.28 3.54 8.53
N ALA A 277 17.87 2.92 7.43
CA ALA A 277 18.46 3.17 6.11
C ALA A 277 17.49 2.83 4.96
N SER A 278 17.73 3.37 3.77
CA SER A 278 16.95 3.11 2.55
C SER A 278 17.46 1.87 1.82
N LEU A 279 16.57 0.97 1.40
CA LEU A 279 16.89 -0.23 0.63
C LEU A 279 17.24 0.08 -0.83
N ASP A 280 18.40 -0.36 -1.30
CA ASP A 280 18.84 -0.14 -2.70
C ASP A 280 19.16 -1.43 -3.45
N SER A 281 19.73 -2.42 -2.78
CA SER A 281 20.04 -3.72 -3.40
C SER A 281 19.60 -4.89 -2.51
N ARG A 282 18.93 -5.85 -3.13
CA ARG A 282 18.47 -7.07 -2.47
C ARG A 282 19.57 -8.14 -2.37
N GLY A 283 19.57 -8.85 -1.25
CA GLY A 283 20.32 -10.08 -1.11
C GLY A 283 19.67 -11.25 -1.86
N ASP A 284 20.43 -12.32 -2.04
CA ASP A 284 19.95 -13.54 -2.67
C ASP A 284 20.66 -14.77 -2.09
N LYS A 285 19.87 -15.76 -1.67
CA LYS A 285 20.35 -16.98 -1.02
C LYS A 285 21.04 -17.97 -1.97
N GLU A 286 20.56 -18.10 -3.21
CA GLU A 286 21.14 -18.99 -4.22
C GLU A 286 22.45 -18.39 -4.78
N MET A 287 22.45 -17.09 -5.02
CA MET A 287 23.57 -16.35 -5.59
C MET A 287 24.59 -15.86 -4.54
N GLN A 288 24.29 -16.06 -3.25
CA GLN A 288 25.14 -15.64 -2.13
C GLN A 288 25.43 -14.13 -2.15
N LEU A 289 24.39 -13.32 -2.38
CA LEU A 289 24.49 -11.87 -2.45
C LEU A 289 24.01 -11.23 -1.14
N ASN A 290 24.73 -10.20 -0.70
CA ASN A 290 24.36 -9.37 0.45
C ASN A 290 23.36 -8.27 0.07
N TRP A 291 22.71 -7.70 1.07
CA TRP A 291 21.85 -6.52 0.93
C TRP A 291 22.69 -5.24 0.95
N LYS A 292 22.20 -4.19 0.27
CA LYS A 292 22.80 -2.84 0.34
C LYS A 292 21.76 -1.80 0.68
N LEU A 293 22.12 -0.91 1.59
CA LEU A 293 21.31 0.18 2.07
C LEU A 293 22.10 1.49 2.06
N TYR A 294 21.40 2.59 1.90
CA TYR A 294 21.96 3.94 1.81
C TYR A 294 21.31 4.89 2.83
N GLU A 295 21.94 6.04 3.00
CA GLU A 295 21.50 7.08 3.94
C GLU A 295 21.34 6.56 5.36
N GLY A 296 22.24 5.67 5.77
CA GLY A 296 22.19 4.99 7.06
C GLY A 296 22.38 5.94 8.22
N GLU A 297 21.52 5.78 9.23
CA GLU A 297 21.60 6.46 10.51
C GLU A 297 21.62 5.41 11.64
N VAL A 298 22.62 5.51 12.53
CA VAL A 298 22.68 4.67 13.74
C VAL A 298 21.64 5.18 14.73
N VAL A 299 20.71 4.31 15.13
CA VAL A 299 19.62 4.66 16.05
C VAL A 299 19.72 3.99 17.41
N GLU A 300 20.52 2.93 17.54
CA GLU A 300 20.86 2.25 18.80
C GLU A 300 22.16 1.46 18.69
#